data_AF-A0A1X7SDV1-F1
#
_entry.id   AF-A0A1X7SDV1-F1
#
_cell.length_a   1.000
_cell.length_b   1.000
_cell.length_c   1.000
_cell.angle_alpha   90.00
_cell.angle_beta   90.00
_cell.angle_gamma   90.00
#
_symmetry.space_group_name_H-M   'P 1'
#
loop_
_entity.id
_entity.type
_entity.pdbx_description
1 polymer ?
#
loop_
_entity_poly.entity_id
_entity_poly.type
_entity_poly.pdbx_seq_one_letter_code
_entity_poly.pdbx_strand_id
1 'polypeptide(L)'
;MGSYYCSCKIGYYNLTVAAENCSDINECEDNNGGCSQTCINTPGSFNCECYDGYGFIDGSTTDCTDINECLTNNGGCQHVCTNTNGSYYCTCNPGYNGSIFCSDIDECELDTDNCNQQCTNTDSSYYCSCYTGYTLISDNHTCI
;
A
#
# COMPACT_ATOMS: atom_id res chain seq x y z
N MET A 1 0.80 -65.88 10.08
CA MET A 1 1.71 -64.87 10.67
C MET A 1 1.70 -63.67 9.76
N GLY A 2 1.15 -62.54 10.21
CA GLY A 2 1.17 -61.29 9.45
C GLY A 2 2.18 -60.34 10.08
N SER A 3 3.12 -59.83 9.29
CA SER A 3 3.99 -58.73 9.70
C SER A 3 3.26 -57.41 9.46
N TYR A 4 3.05 -56.63 10.51
CA TYR A 4 2.65 -55.22 10.38
C TYR A 4 3.92 -54.38 10.16
N TYR A 5 3.87 -53.44 9.22
CA TYR A 5 4.93 -52.47 8.99
C TYR A 5 4.42 -51.08 9.40
N CYS A 6 5.24 -50.34 10.14
CA CYS A 6 4.93 -48.95 10.50
C CYS A 6 5.51 -48.02 9.43
N SER A 7 4.67 -47.12 8.90
CA SER A 7 5.08 -46.06 7.98
C SER A 7 4.70 -44.70 8.54
N CYS A 8 5.50 -43.68 8.27
CA CYS A 8 5.18 -42.32 8.64
C CYS A 8 3.97 -41.79 7.86
N LYS A 9 3.28 -40.82 8.47
CA LYS A 9 2.26 -40.03 7.77
C LYS A 9 2.93 -39.19 6.67
N ILE A 10 2.13 -38.76 5.68
CA ILE A 10 2.57 -37.78 4.67
C ILE A 10 3.09 -36.53 5.40
N GLY A 11 4.18 -35.93 4.90
CA GLY A 11 4.88 -34.80 5.53
C GLY A 11 5.93 -35.22 6.56
N TYR A 12 6.19 -36.52 6.74
CA TYR A 12 7.17 -37.02 7.70
C TYR A 12 8.08 -38.10 7.07
N TYR A 13 9.30 -38.20 7.57
CA TYR A 13 10.28 -39.21 7.17
C TYR A 13 10.82 -40.01 8.37
N ASN A 14 11.22 -41.25 8.10
CA ASN A 14 11.84 -42.12 9.09
C ASN A 14 13.35 -41.89 9.14
N LEU A 15 13.88 -41.56 10.32
CA LEU A 15 15.32 -41.41 10.53
C LEU A 15 16.06 -42.76 10.64
N THR A 16 15.37 -43.83 11.06
CA THR A 16 15.97 -45.19 11.15
C THR A 16 14.92 -46.27 10.87
N VAL A 17 15.36 -47.45 10.39
CA VAL A 17 14.52 -48.62 10.05
C VAL A 17 13.88 -49.28 11.30
N ALA A 18 14.27 -48.85 12.50
CA ALA A 18 13.81 -49.40 13.77
C ALA A 18 12.84 -48.46 14.53
N ALA A 19 12.49 -47.30 13.96
CA ALA A 19 11.83 -46.24 14.71
C ALA A 19 10.32 -46.17 14.49
N GLU A 20 9.58 -46.18 15.60
CA GLU A 20 8.24 -45.60 15.72
C GLU A 20 8.28 -44.05 15.74
N ASN A 21 9.46 -43.43 15.52
CA ASN A 21 9.68 -41.99 15.56
C ASN A 21 9.81 -41.40 14.15
N CYS A 22 8.76 -40.73 13.72
CA CYS A 22 8.70 -39.94 12.51
C CYS A 22 9.20 -38.52 12.78
N SER A 23 10.11 -38.02 11.93
CA SER A 23 10.51 -36.61 11.94
C SER A 23 9.77 -35.86 10.86
N ASP A 24 9.42 -34.63 11.17
CA ASP A 24 8.79 -33.69 10.24
C ASP A 24 9.72 -33.40 9.05
N ILE A 25 9.17 -33.39 7.84
CA ILE A 25 9.88 -32.88 6.65
C ILE A 25 9.74 -31.36 6.72
N ASN A 26 10.85 -30.63 6.65
CA ASN A 26 10.79 -29.18 6.53
C ASN A 26 10.75 -28.81 5.04
N GLU A 27 9.57 -28.61 4.47
CA GLU A 27 9.42 -28.27 3.05
C GLU A 27 10.01 -26.89 2.71
N CYS A 28 10.19 -26.00 3.69
CA CYS A 28 10.75 -24.66 3.47
C CYS A 28 12.25 -24.68 3.15
N GLU A 29 12.97 -25.74 3.50
CA GLU A 29 14.40 -25.87 3.17
C GLU A 29 14.64 -26.17 1.68
N ASP A 30 13.60 -26.60 0.95
CA ASP A 30 13.66 -26.86 -0.48
C ASP A 30 12.82 -25.85 -1.26
N ASN A 31 13.48 -25.02 -2.07
CA ASN A 31 12.84 -23.98 -2.87
C ASN A 31 11.81 -23.12 -2.12
N ASN A 32 12.04 -22.85 -0.82
CA ASN A 32 11.10 -22.10 0.04
C ASN A 32 9.69 -22.71 0.07
N GLY A 33 9.55 -24.04 -0.02
CA GLY A 33 8.25 -24.71 -0.13
C GLY A 33 7.47 -24.35 -1.41
N GLY A 34 8.10 -23.67 -2.37
CA GLY A 34 7.42 -23.07 -3.52
C GLY A 34 6.70 -21.75 -3.22
N CYS A 35 6.81 -21.21 -2.01
CA CYS A 35 6.26 -19.91 -1.65
C CYS A 35 7.01 -18.78 -2.36
N SER A 36 6.30 -17.80 -2.89
CA SER A 36 6.90 -16.63 -3.55
C SER A 36 7.52 -15.64 -2.56
N GLN A 37 7.07 -15.67 -1.29
CA GLN A 37 7.56 -14.80 -0.22
C GLN A 37 8.02 -15.62 1.00
N THR A 38 7.20 -15.78 2.04
CA THR A 38 7.63 -16.46 3.27
C THR A 38 7.08 -17.88 3.31
N CYS A 39 7.92 -18.86 3.62
CA CYS A 39 7.50 -20.21 3.97
C CYS A 39 7.60 -20.44 5.48
N ILE A 40 6.57 -21.06 6.05
CA ILE A 40 6.52 -21.45 7.45
C ILE A 40 6.29 -22.94 7.53
N ASN A 41 7.30 -23.65 8.05
CA ASN A 41 7.21 -25.08 8.27
C ASN A 41 6.27 -25.38 9.43
N THR A 42 5.42 -26.39 9.26
CA THR A 42 4.45 -26.82 10.27
C THR A 42 4.50 -28.34 10.42
N PRO A 43 4.04 -28.91 11.54
CA PRO A 43 4.02 -30.37 11.68
C PRO A 43 3.17 -31.04 10.58
N GLY A 44 3.84 -31.75 9.68
CA GLY A 44 3.29 -32.54 8.58
C GLY A 44 2.98 -31.75 7.30
N SER A 45 3.35 -30.48 7.23
CA SER A 45 3.12 -29.61 6.06
C SER A 45 3.83 -28.25 6.20
N PHE A 46 3.50 -27.30 5.34
CA PHE A 46 3.97 -25.93 5.43
C PHE A 46 2.86 -24.98 4.99
N ASN A 47 2.98 -23.70 5.36
CA ASN A 47 2.13 -22.64 4.85
C ASN A 47 2.99 -21.53 4.25
N CYS A 48 2.48 -20.89 3.21
CA CYS A 48 3.06 -19.66 2.72
C CYS A 48 2.38 -18.46 3.36
N GLU A 49 3.16 -17.41 3.60
CA GLU A 49 2.66 -16.12 4.06
C GLU A 49 3.16 -14.98 3.15
N CYS A 50 2.26 -14.03 2.93
CA CYS A 50 2.57 -12.82 2.19
C CYS A 50 3.02 -11.70 3.13
N TYR A 51 3.92 -10.84 2.66
CA TYR A 51 4.28 -9.59 3.31
C TYR A 51 3.07 -8.66 3.41
N ASP A 52 3.15 -7.71 4.34
CA ASP A 52 2.14 -6.65 4.45
C ASP A 52 1.96 -5.93 3.10
N GLY A 53 0.70 -5.69 2.72
CA GLY A 53 0.35 -5.12 1.41
C GLY A 53 0.27 -6.14 0.27
N TYR A 54 0.45 -7.43 0.53
CA TYR A 54 0.32 -8.51 -0.47
C TYR A 54 -0.75 -9.51 -0.06
N GLY A 55 -1.33 -10.18 -1.05
CA GLY A 55 -2.31 -11.24 -0.85
C GLY A 55 -2.23 -12.30 -1.94
N PHE A 56 -2.86 -13.44 -1.66
CA PHE A 56 -3.05 -14.48 -2.66
C PHE A 56 -4.21 -14.10 -3.59
N ILE A 57 -4.01 -14.17 -4.91
CA ILE A 57 -5.10 -14.05 -5.90
C ILE A 57 -5.41 -15.41 -6.51
N ASP A 58 -6.61 -15.52 -7.09
CA ASP A 58 -7.02 -16.65 -7.94
C ASP A 58 -6.94 -18.03 -7.27
N GLY A 59 -7.07 -18.07 -5.94
CA GLY A 59 -7.00 -19.30 -5.16
C GLY A 59 -5.60 -19.90 -5.03
N SER A 60 -4.56 -19.14 -5.38
CA SER A 60 -3.17 -19.53 -5.08
C SER A 60 -2.98 -19.63 -3.56
N THR A 61 -2.06 -20.48 -3.14
CA THR A 61 -1.60 -20.60 -1.75
C THR A 61 -0.10 -20.39 -1.64
N THR A 62 0.57 -20.04 -2.74
CA THR A 62 2.03 -19.91 -2.85
C THR A 62 2.45 -18.58 -3.44
N ASP A 63 1.62 -17.98 -4.30
CA ASP A 63 1.97 -16.76 -5.03
C ASP A 63 1.29 -15.53 -4.42
N CYS A 64 2.13 -14.70 -3.82
CA CYS A 64 1.75 -13.41 -3.26
C CYS A 64 1.90 -12.31 -4.30
N THR A 65 0.87 -11.49 -4.40
CA THR A 65 0.82 -10.34 -5.31
C THR A 65 0.44 -9.09 -4.55
N ASP A 66 0.92 -7.96 -5.03
CA ASP A 66 0.59 -6.65 -4.51
C ASP A 66 -0.94 -6.43 -4.46
N ILE A 67 -1.45 -6.01 -3.30
CA ILE A 67 -2.85 -5.61 -3.13
C ILE A 67 -2.93 -4.16 -3.55
N ASN A 68 -3.68 -3.88 -4.61
CA ASN A 68 -3.92 -2.50 -4.99
C ASN A 68 -5.04 -1.89 -4.13
N GLU A 69 -4.67 -1.19 -3.06
CA GLU A 69 -5.64 -0.61 -2.13
C GLU A 69 -6.47 0.51 -2.77
N CYS A 70 -5.95 1.17 -3.81
CA CYS A 70 -6.67 2.21 -4.55
C CYS A 70 -7.92 1.68 -5.27
N LEU A 71 -8.00 0.38 -5.56
CA LEU A 71 -9.19 -0.22 -6.19
C LEU A 71 -10.39 -0.28 -5.24
N THR A 72 -10.16 -0.22 -3.93
CA THR A 72 -11.23 -0.25 -2.92
C THR A 72 -11.33 1.10 -2.24
N ASN A 73 -12.48 1.78 -2.42
CA ASN A 73 -12.74 3.08 -1.80
C ASN A 73 -11.60 4.10 -1.98
N ASN A 74 -10.90 4.08 -3.13
CA ASN A 74 -9.76 4.95 -3.42
C ASN A 74 -8.65 4.90 -2.36
N GLY A 75 -8.44 3.75 -1.70
CA GLY A 75 -7.49 3.64 -0.58
C GLY A 75 -7.86 4.52 0.63
N GLY A 76 -9.08 5.06 0.69
CA GLY A 76 -9.48 6.07 1.67
C GLY A 76 -8.96 7.49 1.39
N CYS A 77 -8.28 7.72 0.26
CA CYS A 77 -7.81 9.05 -0.12
C CYS A 77 -8.98 9.98 -0.49
N GLN A 78 -8.95 11.24 -0.03
CA GLN A 78 -9.95 12.25 -0.41
C GLN A 78 -9.84 12.65 -1.89
N HIS A 79 -8.61 12.82 -2.40
CA HIS A 79 -8.36 13.20 -3.79
C HIS A 79 -7.75 12.03 -4.59
N VAL A 80 -6.43 11.94 -4.68
CA VAL A 80 -5.76 11.00 -5.57
C VAL A 80 -5.08 9.90 -4.77
N CYS A 81 -5.37 8.64 -5.10
CA CYS A 81 -4.65 7.46 -4.61
C CYS A 81 -3.65 6.99 -5.67
N THR A 82 -2.41 6.71 -5.25
CA THR A 82 -1.40 6.07 -6.09
C THR A 82 -0.95 4.78 -5.43
N ASN A 83 -1.18 3.67 -6.14
CA ASN A 83 -0.72 2.36 -5.71
C ASN A 83 0.78 2.21 -5.94
N THR A 84 1.45 1.54 -5.01
CA THR A 84 2.87 1.24 -5.07
C THR A 84 3.10 -0.21 -4.67
N ASN A 85 4.27 -0.76 -4.95
CA ASN A 85 4.52 -2.17 -4.60
C ASN A 85 4.59 -2.35 -3.07
N GLY A 86 3.62 -3.05 -2.49
CA GLY A 86 3.43 -3.32 -1.07
C GLY A 86 2.75 -2.21 -0.27
N SER A 87 2.24 -1.17 -0.92
CA SER A 87 1.58 -0.04 -0.23
C SER A 87 0.91 0.93 -1.20
N TYR A 88 0.41 2.05 -0.69
CA TYR A 88 -0.14 3.13 -1.47
C TYR A 88 0.07 4.46 -0.75
N TYR A 89 -0.11 5.56 -1.46
CA TYR A 89 -0.12 6.88 -0.86
C TYR A 89 -1.17 7.79 -1.49
N CYS A 90 -1.61 8.77 -0.71
CA CYS A 90 -2.58 9.77 -1.11
C CYS A 90 -1.90 11.11 -1.39
N THR A 91 -2.34 11.79 -2.45
CA THR A 91 -1.95 13.15 -2.78
C THR A 91 -3.16 14.04 -3.01
N CYS A 92 -3.00 15.32 -2.69
CA CYS A 92 -4.02 16.33 -2.92
C CYS A 92 -3.88 16.95 -4.33
N ASN A 93 -5.01 17.37 -4.90
CA ASN A 93 -5.04 18.14 -6.14
C ASN A 93 -4.31 19.49 -5.96
N PRO A 94 -3.87 20.14 -7.07
CA PRO A 94 -3.30 21.48 -7.00
C PRO A 94 -4.22 22.46 -6.26
N GLY A 95 -3.64 23.36 -5.45
CA GLY A 95 -4.39 24.27 -4.58
C GLY A 95 -4.74 23.68 -3.21
N TYR A 96 -4.40 22.42 -2.93
CA TYR A 96 -4.65 21.78 -1.65
C TYR A 96 -3.38 21.19 -1.03
N ASN A 97 -3.34 21.14 0.30
CA ASN A 97 -2.30 20.47 1.07
C ASN A 97 -2.87 19.32 1.91
N GLY A 98 -1.99 18.40 2.31
CA GLY A 98 -2.35 17.22 3.11
C GLY A 98 -1.93 15.91 2.44
N SER A 99 -2.59 14.82 2.81
CA SER A 99 -2.36 13.50 2.24
C SER A 99 -3.67 12.73 2.09
N ILE A 100 -4.18 12.13 3.17
CA ILE A 100 -5.49 11.45 3.15
C ILE A 100 -6.61 12.47 3.08
N PHE A 101 -6.56 13.47 3.95
CA PHE A 101 -7.46 14.61 3.95
C PHE A 101 -6.75 15.82 3.35
N CYS A 102 -7.49 16.55 2.52
CA CYS A 102 -6.99 17.67 1.75
C CYS A 102 -7.72 18.94 2.16
N SER A 103 -6.93 19.94 2.52
CA SER A 103 -7.40 21.28 2.87
C SER A 103 -6.91 22.27 1.84
N ASP A 104 -7.76 23.25 1.53
CA ASP A 104 -7.43 24.35 0.66
C ASP A 104 -6.17 25.08 1.18
N ILE A 105 -5.30 25.48 0.26
CA ILE A 105 -4.13 26.31 0.58
C ILE A 105 -4.59 27.74 0.52
N ASP A 106 -4.62 28.42 1.67
CA ASP A 106 -4.89 29.86 1.68
C ASP A 106 -3.62 30.64 1.33
N GLU A 107 -3.44 30.99 0.06
CA GLU A 107 -2.25 31.72 -0.38
C GLU A 107 -2.16 33.13 0.22
N CYS A 108 -3.30 33.71 0.62
CA CYS A 108 -3.38 35.03 1.26
C CYS A 108 -2.89 34.98 2.71
N GLU A 109 -3.20 33.92 3.46
CA GLU A 109 -2.69 33.73 4.83
C GLU A 109 -1.20 33.34 4.86
N LEU A 110 -0.73 32.70 3.78
CA LEU A 110 0.67 32.28 3.65
C LEU A 110 1.59 33.37 3.07
N ASP A 111 1.05 34.53 2.70
CA ASP A 111 1.78 35.62 2.00
C ASP A 111 2.50 35.13 0.72
N THR A 112 1.92 34.15 0.02
CA THR A 112 2.45 33.58 -1.24
C THR A 112 1.69 34.03 -2.48
N ASP A 113 0.62 34.80 -2.31
CA ASP A 113 -0.28 35.25 -3.34
C ASP A 113 0.35 36.25 -4.34
N ASN A 114 1.36 37.00 -3.91
CA ASN A 114 2.00 38.07 -4.70
C ASN A 114 1.04 39.17 -5.20
N CYS A 115 -0.14 39.34 -4.61
CA CYS A 115 -1.06 40.42 -4.96
C CYS A 115 -0.49 41.77 -4.55
N ASN A 116 -0.59 42.77 -5.43
CA ASN A 116 -0.09 44.12 -5.13
C ASN A 116 -0.89 44.83 -4.01
N GLN A 117 -2.20 44.58 -3.92
CA GLN A 117 -3.09 45.28 -3.01
C GLN A 117 -3.94 44.33 -2.16
N GLN A 118 -4.94 43.67 -2.76
CA GLN A 118 -5.87 42.83 -2.03
C GLN A 118 -5.83 41.40 -2.56
N CYS A 119 -5.73 40.43 -1.65
CA CYS A 119 -5.88 39.01 -1.94
C CYS A 119 -7.24 38.52 -1.43
N THR A 120 -7.86 37.58 -2.15
CA THR A 120 -9.04 36.85 -1.69
C THR A 120 -8.84 35.38 -1.98
N ASN A 121 -8.80 34.59 -0.91
CA ASN A 121 -8.70 33.15 -1.00
C ASN A 121 -10.02 32.54 -1.49
N THR A 122 -9.92 31.47 -2.27
CA THR A 122 -11.04 30.73 -2.84
C THR A 122 -10.76 29.24 -2.80
N ASP A 123 -11.78 28.39 -2.86
CA ASP A 123 -11.55 26.95 -2.92
C ASP A 123 -10.67 26.60 -4.15
N SER A 124 -9.53 25.96 -3.90
CA SER A 124 -8.45 25.57 -4.82
C SER A 124 -7.53 26.67 -5.38
N SER A 125 -7.71 27.95 -5.02
CA SER A 125 -6.90 29.05 -5.56
C SER A 125 -7.16 30.39 -4.86
N TYR A 126 -6.68 31.49 -5.45
CA TYR A 126 -6.92 32.84 -4.97
C TYR A 126 -7.05 33.81 -6.14
N TYR A 127 -7.52 35.03 -5.88
CA TYR A 127 -7.44 36.11 -6.85
C TYR A 127 -7.08 37.45 -6.21
N CYS A 128 -6.38 38.27 -6.98
CA CYS A 128 -6.04 39.62 -6.59
C CYS A 128 -7.12 40.62 -7.02
N SER A 129 -7.31 41.66 -6.21
CA SER A 129 -8.15 42.81 -6.55
C SER A 129 -7.50 44.12 -6.11
N CYS A 130 -8.00 45.23 -6.66
CA CYS A 130 -7.45 46.55 -6.45
C CYS A 130 -8.41 47.45 -5.67
N TYR A 131 -7.85 48.36 -4.88
CA TYR A 131 -8.60 49.42 -4.25
C TYR A 131 -9.26 50.33 -5.29
N THR A 132 -10.32 51.01 -4.85
CA THR A 132 -11.06 51.96 -5.69
C THR A 132 -10.14 52.97 -6.38
N GLY A 133 -10.24 53.05 -7.70
CA GLY A 133 -9.46 53.98 -8.53
C GLY A 133 -8.26 53.34 -9.23
N TYR A 134 -7.95 52.08 -8.93
CA TYR A 134 -6.93 51.29 -9.61
C TYR A 134 -7.56 50.21 -10.51
N THR A 135 -6.78 49.75 -11.48
CA THR A 135 -7.15 48.68 -12.41
C THR A 135 -6.15 47.54 -12.34
N LEU A 136 -6.66 46.30 -12.26
CA LEU A 136 -5.85 45.10 -12.32
C LEU A 136 -5.39 44.88 -13.77
N ILE A 137 -4.09 44.70 -13.98
CA ILE A 137 -3.54 44.47 -15.32
C ILE A 137 -3.47 42.97 -15.66
N SER A 138 -3.00 42.65 -16.86
CA SER A 138 -3.02 41.29 -17.43
C SER A 138 -2.18 40.25 -16.68
N ASP A 139 -1.34 40.65 -15.74
CA ASP A 139 -0.60 39.72 -14.88
C ASP A 139 -1.45 39.17 -13.73
N ASN A 140 -2.68 39.68 -13.54
CA ASN A 140 -3.60 39.34 -12.46
C ASN A 140 -3.09 39.61 -11.04
N HIS A 141 -2.00 40.38 -10.89
CA HIS A 141 -1.39 40.66 -9.58
C HIS A 141 -1.17 42.15 -9.35
N THR A 142 -0.88 42.93 -10.39
CA THR A 142 -0.49 44.34 -10.28
C THR A 142 -1.66 45.29 -10.52
N CYS A 143 -1.75 46.33 -9.67
CA CYS A 143 -2.77 47.37 -9.74
C CYS A 143 -2.16 48.72 -10.14
N ILE A 144 -2.74 49.38 -11.16
CA ILE A 144 -2.32 50.71 -11.65
C ILE A 144 -3.44 51.73 -11.69
#